data_AF-A0A4Z1K2Z9-F1
#
_entry.id   AF-A0A4Z1K2Z9-F1
#
_cell.length_a   1.000
_cell.length_b   1.000
_cell.length_c   1.000
_cell.angle_alpha   90.00
_cell.angle_beta   90.00
_cell.angle_gamma   90.00
#
_symmetry.space_group_name_H-M   'P 1'
#
loop_
_entity.id
_entity.type
_entity.pdbx_description
1 polymer ?
#
loop_
_entity_poly.entity_id
_entity_poly.type
_entity_poly.pdbx_seq_one_letter_code
_entity_poly.pdbx_strand_id
1 'polypeptide(L)'
;MEWLGHAKIGFTHPPNPISLKSKDGSTTDLLKICEESTPPCRLNPLLFNGHMQTFWTVVKNDGPPIYYKRKLFENEDPAFQGSFAVDFVVHEPYSEVDDTLPIRTTYYTDEEFSGIASLDSRPMLVTLHGLSGGSYEIYLKHVLEPLVGADHASKWEACVINSRGCAKHKITSSVLYNARATWDTRQTIAWLRKTFPNRPLFGIGFSLGANILTNYIAEEGDACVLKAAVVCSNPWNLDAGSLALQRTWLGREVYSKTMGSNMKRLVELHHDQIIKNPKIDFDKIRNITYLHEFDRQIQGPAWGYPTEGAYYRDASSTDSLLAVKIPFFAINAEDDPIATGECLPREEIKKNPYTVLCTTSLGGHLSWFEIGGHRWHARPCVNFLNKMAFEVQLDTIVPPDAHDSADLSPPRPKFQPMVRKWT
;
A
#
# COMPACT_ATOMS: atom_id res chain seq x y z
N MET A 1 -0.49 23.34 22.14
CA MET A 1 -0.63 24.15 20.91
C MET A 1 0.22 23.50 19.84
N GLU A 2 -0.38 23.00 18.77
CA GLU A 2 0.29 22.43 17.59
C GLU A 2 0.81 23.56 16.69
N TRP A 3 1.49 24.53 17.31
CA TRP A 3 2.00 25.72 16.67
C TRP A 3 3.39 25.42 16.08
N LEU A 4 3.65 25.93 14.87
CA LEU A 4 4.93 25.82 14.13
C LEU A 4 5.26 24.41 13.60
N GLY A 5 4.26 23.62 13.22
CA GLY A 5 4.48 22.32 12.55
C GLY A 5 4.86 21.17 13.49
N HIS A 6 4.78 21.37 14.81
CA HIS A 6 4.96 20.30 15.79
C HIS A 6 3.70 19.44 15.86
N ALA A 7 3.68 18.33 15.12
CA ALA A 7 2.57 17.39 15.13
C ALA A 7 2.65 16.49 16.37
N LYS A 8 1.51 16.24 17.02
CA LYS A 8 1.43 15.23 18.08
C LYS A 8 1.43 13.85 17.47
N ILE A 9 2.06 12.91 18.14
CA ILE A 9 2.10 11.49 17.74
C ILE A 9 1.32 10.69 18.78
N GLY A 10 0.42 9.83 18.32
CA GLY A 10 -0.32 8.88 19.16
C GLY A 10 -0.19 7.46 18.62
N PHE A 11 -0.26 6.48 19.51
CA PHE A 11 -0.27 5.07 19.16
C PHE A 11 -1.57 4.44 19.63
N THR A 12 -2.32 3.83 18.70
CA THR A 12 -3.43 2.93 19.01
C THR A 12 -2.91 1.50 18.83
N HIS A 13 -3.14 0.66 19.84
CA HIS A 13 -2.63 -0.70 19.88
C HIS A 13 -3.54 -1.59 20.74
N PRO A 14 -3.47 -2.91 20.58
CA PRO A 14 -4.14 -3.87 21.46
C PRO A 14 -3.55 -3.83 22.88
N PRO A 15 -4.30 -4.23 23.93
CA PRO A 15 -3.76 -4.29 25.30
C PRO A 15 -2.51 -5.14 25.44
N ASN A 16 -2.41 -6.21 24.63
CA ASN A 16 -1.26 -7.09 24.56
C ASN A 16 -0.80 -7.20 23.09
N PRO A 17 0.09 -6.32 22.61
CA PRO A 17 0.74 -6.49 21.32
C PRO A 17 1.55 -7.78 21.28
N ILE A 18 1.79 -8.34 20.09
CA ILE A 18 2.62 -9.53 19.95
C ILE A 18 4.01 -9.32 20.56
N SER A 19 4.49 -10.36 21.23
CA SER A 19 5.87 -10.42 21.70
C SER A 19 6.79 -10.85 20.55
N LEU A 20 7.95 -10.19 20.46
CA LEU A 20 8.95 -10.41 19.43
C LEU A 20 10.29 -10.72 20.09
N LYS A 21 10.95 -11.79 19.64
CA LYS A 21 12.30 -12.11 20.10
C LYS A 21 13.32 -11.38 19.25
N SER A 22 14.26 -10.70 19.91
CA SER A 22 15.41 -10.07 19.27
C SER A 22 16.52 -11.11 19.02
N LYS A 23 17.38 -10.85 18.03
CA LYS A 23 18.52 -11.72 17.69
C LYS A 23 19.58 -11.81 18.80
N ASP A 24 19.61 -10.83 19.72
CA ASP A 24 20.46 -10.84 20.91
C ASP A 24 19.89 -11.69 22.08
N GLY A 25 18.71 -12.31 21.89
CA GLY A 25 18.03 -13.12 22.89
C GLY A 25 17.10 -12.33 23.81
N SER A 26 17.07 -11.00 23.73
CA SER A 26 16.10 -10.18 24.45
C SER A 26 14.69 -10.33 23.86
N THR A 27 13.69 -9.94 24.64
CA THR A 27 12.29 -9.92 24.21
C THR A 27 11.78 -8.48 24.20
N THR A 28 11.10 -8.10 23.13
CA THR A 28 10.39 -6.84 22.96
C THR A 28 8.94 -7.11 22.55
N ASP A 29 8.16 -6.07 22.29
CA ASP A 29 6.85 -6.17 21.68
C ASP A 29 6.74 -5.25 20.47
N LEU A 30 5.70 -5.46 19.67
CA LEU A 30 5.48 -4.68 18.46
C LEU A 30 5.30 -3.18 18.73
N LEU A 31 4.62 -2.80 19.81
CA LEU A 31 4.39 -1.40 20.15
C LEU A 31 5.72 -0.69 20.40
N LYS A 32 6.59 -1.29 21.21
CA LYS A 32 7.90 -0.73 21.53
C LYS A 32 8.75 -0.54 20.27
N ILE A 33 8.75 -1.52 19.34
CA ILE A 33 9.43 -1.35 18.04
C ILE A 33 8.86 -0.17 17.27
N CYS A 34 7.53 -0.03 17.20
CA CYS A 34 6.88 1.08 16.51
C CYS A 34 7.18 2.44 17.17
N GLU A 35 7.21 2.53 18.49
CA GLU A 35 7.55 3.76 19.23
C GLU A 35 9.01 4.16 19.01
N GLU A 36 9.95 3.22 19.14
CA GLU A 36 11.39 3.46 18.90
C GLU A 36 11.68 3.80 17.43
N SER A 37 10.88 3.27 16.51
CA SER A 37 11.02 3.57 15.08
C SER A 37 10.56 4.98 14.74
N THR A 38 9.72 5.59 15.56
CA THR A 38 9.00 6.83 15.24
C THR A 38 9.68 8.07 15.84
N PRO A 39 10.43 8.86 15.04
CA PRO A 39 11.02 10.10 15.54
C PRO A 39 9.96 11.19 15.74
N PRO A 40 10.27 12.25 16.51
CA PRO A 40 9.39 13.43 16.61
C PRO A 40 9.00 13.99 15.24
N CYS A 41 7.73 14.39 15.08
CA CYS A 41 7.18 14.90 13.82
C CYS A 41 7.20 16.43 13.78
N ARG A 42 8.12 16.99 12.97
CA ARG A 42 8.35 18.43 12.84
C ARG A 42 8.19 18.87 11.39
N LEU A 43 6.96 19.24 11.05
CA LEU A 43 6.54 19.60 9.71
C LEU A 43 6.88 21.05 9.37
N ASN A 44 6.85 21.38 8.08
CA ASN A 44 7.02 22.74 7.62
C ASN A 44 5.91 23.66 8.19
N PRO A 45 6.24 24.71 8.96
CA PRO A 45 5.25 25.61 9.57
C PRO A 45 4.34 26.32 8.56
N LEU A 46 4.79 26.47 7.31
CA LEU A 46 3.99 27.08 6.24
C LEU A 46 2.89 26.14 5.74
N LEU A 47 3.03 24.83 5.95
CA LEU A 47 2.04 23.80 5.60
C LEU A 47 1.23 23.44 6.85
N PHE A 48 0.53 24.44 7.39
CA PHE A 48 -0.06 24.40 8.74
C PHE A 48 -1.36 23.59 8.87
N ASN A 49 -1.83 22.96 7.80
CA ASN A 49 -2.95 22.02 7.83
C ASN A 49 -2.82 20.95 6.74
N GLY A 50 -3.65 19.91 6.84
CA GLY A 50 -3.62 18.76 5.94
C GLY A 50 -3.92 19.11 4.48
N HIS A 51 -4.71 20.16 4.22
CA HIS A 51 -4.95 20.62 2.86
C HIS A 51 -3.68 21.20 2.22
N MET A 52 -2.98 22.09 2.92
CA MET A 52 -1.73 22.69 2.43
C MET A 52 -0.62 21.66 2.27
N GLN A 53 -0.49 20.75 3.23
CA GLN A 53 0.38 19.57 3.11
C GLN A 53 0.09 18.81 1.82
N THR A 54 -1.19 18.44 1.60
CA THR A 54 -1.61 17.66 0.43
C THR A 54 -1.42 18.43 -0.87
N PHE A 55 -1.73 19.72 -0.92
CA PHE A 55 -1.53 20.54 -2.12
C PHE A 55 -0.05 20.69 -2.48
N TRP A 56 0.85 20.71 -1.50
CA TRP A 56 2.28 20.79 -1.77
C TRP A 56 2.82 19.60 -2.56
N THR A 57 2.12 18.46 -2.57
CA THR A 57 2.50 17.29 -3.37
C THR A 57 2.51 17.54 -4.88
N VAL A 58 1.79 18.56 -5.36
CA VAL A 58 1.76 18.91 -6.80
C VAL A 58 3.04 19.60 -7.26
N VAL A 59 3.87 20.08 -6.33
CA VAL A 59 5.15 20.71 -6.63
C VAL A 59 6.08 19.64 -7.20
N LYS A 60 6.44 19.80 -8.47
CA LYS A 60 7.30 18.85 -9.18
C LYS A 60 8.71 18.88 -8.59
N ASN A 61 9.20 17.69 -8.25
CA ASN A 61 10.58 17.41 -7.89
C ASN A 61 10.92 16.03 -8.47
N ASP A 62 12.17 15.81 -8.89
CA ASP A 62 12.61 14.53 -9.45
C ASP A 62 12.70 13.42 -8.38
N GLY A 63 12.69 13.82 -7.11
CA GLY A 63 12.82 12.93 -5.96
C GLY A 63 14.19 12.21 -5.92
N PRO A 64 14.38 11.29 -4.97
CA PRO A 64 15.60 10.50 -4.90
C PRO A 64 15.84 9.68 -6.17
N PRO A 65 17.10 9.54 -6.64
CA PRO A 65 17.42 8.81 -7.85
C PRO A 65 17.36 7.29 -7.65
N ILE A 66 16.21 6.71 -7.99
CA ILE A 66 16.01 5.24 -8.07
C ILE A 66 15.86 4.84 -9.53
N TYR A 67 16.55 3.76 -9.90
CA TYR A 67 16.54 3.15 -11.22
C TYR A 67 15.80 1.83 -11.16
N TYR A 68 15.03 1.51 -12.20
CA TYR A 68 14.18 0.34 -12.23
C TYR A 68 14.31 -0.45 -13.53
N LYS A 69 14.23 -1.77 -13.44
CA LYS A 69 13.94 -2.62 -14.58
C LYS A 69 12.56 -3.26 -14.45
N ARG A 70 11.74 -3.08 -15.49
CA ARG A 70 10.36 -3.57 -15.56
C ARG A 70 10.32 -4.99 -16.10
N LYS A 71 9.54 -5.84 -15.43
CA LYS A 71 9.01 -7.08 -16.01
C LYS A 71 7.49 -6.99 -16.13
N LEU A 72 6.97 -7.43 -17.26
CA LEU A 72 5.55 -7.70 -17.45
C LEU A 72 5.26 -9.17 -17.11
N PHE A 73 4.25 -9.38 -16.29
CA PHE A 73 3.71 -10.69 -15.94
C PHE A 73 2.32 -10.82 -16.54
N GLU A 74 1.96 -12.03 -16.97
CA GLU A 74 0.58 -12.37 -17.29
C GLU A 74 -0.07 -12.98 -16.06
N ASN A 75 -1.28 -12.52 -15.73
CA ASN A 75 -1.98 -13.06 -14.58
C ASN A 75 -2.44 -14.50 -14.83
N GLU A 76 -2.15 -15.38 -13.88
CA GLU A 76 -2.44 -16.82 -13.98
C GLU A 76 -3.88 -17.18 -13.58
N ASP A 77 -4.59 -16.28 -12.89
CA ASP A 77 -5.98 -16.49 -12.48
C ASP A 77 -6.93 -16.27 -13.67
N PRO A 78 -7.71 -17.28 -14.08
CA PRO A 78 -8.68 -17.15 -15.17
C PRO A 78 -9.75 -16.07 -14.93
N ALA A 79 -10.05 -15.73 -13.67
CA ALA A 79 -11.00 -14.67 -13.32
C ALA A 79 -10.42 -13.26 -13.50
N PHE A 80 -9.09 -13.12 -13.45
CA PHE A 80 -8.39 -11.84 -13.47
C PHE A 80 -7.35 -11.76 -14.59
N GLN A 81 -7.66 -12.31 -15.76
CA GLN A 81 -6.77 -12.32 -16.93
C GLN A 81 -6.21 -10.93 -17.28
N GLY A 82 -5.05 -10.92 -17.91
CA GLY A 82 -4.35 -9.75 -18.38
C GLY A 82 -3.02 -9.53 -17.68
N SER A 83 -2.25 -8.57 -18.18
CA SER A 83 -0.89 -8.35 -17.76
C SER A 83 -0.79 -7.26 -16.71
N PHE A 84 0.20 -7.40 -15.84
CA PHE A 84 0.58 -6.39 -14.85
C PHE A 84 2.10 -6.18 -14.88
N ALA A 85 2.54 -5.01 -14.41
CA ALA A 85 3.93 -4.61 -14.46
C ALA A 85 4.54 -4.59 -13.06
N VAL A 86 5.77 -5.10 -12.92
CA VAL A 86 6.56 -5.00 -11.70
C VAL A 86 7.89 -4.34 -12.04
N ASP A 87 8.21 -3.26 -11.34
CA ASP A 87 9.45 -2.51 -11.48
C ASP A 87 10.41 -2.91 -10.36
N PHE A 88 11.49 -3.61 -10.70
CA PHE A 88 12.51 -4.02 -9.75
C PHE A 88 13.58 -2.94 -9.65
N VAL A 89 13.96 -2.56 -8.44
CA VAL A 89 15.05 -1.61 -8.23
C VAL A 89 16.36 -2.23 -8.74
N VAL A 90 17.15 -1.46 -9.47
CA VAL A 90 18.52 -1.82 -9.83
C VAL A 90 19.51 -0.90 -9.15
N HIS A 91 20.61 -1.48 -8.65
CA HIS A 91 21.63 -0.77 -7.88
C HIS A 91 22.60 0.02 -8.75
N GLU A 92 22.84 -0.45 -9.98
CA GLU A 92 23.72 0.22 -10.94
C GLU A 92 22.89 1.20 -11.80
N PRO A 93 23.19 2.50 -11.73
CA PRO A 93 22.59 3.48 -12.64
C PRO A 93 22.92 3.16 -14.10
N TYR A 94 22.00 3.50 -15.00
CA TYR A 94 22.21 3.40 -16.43
C TYR A 94 21.77 4.69 -17.13
N SER A 95 22.31 4.93 -18.33
CA SER A 95 22.02 6.11 -19.15
C SER A 95 20.91 5.91 -20.17
N GLU A 96 20.47 4.66 -20.38
CA GLU A 96 19.39 4.31 -21.30
C GLU A 96 18.07 4.98 -20.90
N VAL A 97 17.34 5.48 -21.91
CA VAL A 97 16.04 6.12 -21.74
C VAL A 97 15.03 5.42 -22.65
N ASP A 98 13.91 5.00 -22.06
CA ASP A 98 12.75 4.48 -22.78
C ASP A 98 11.57 5.44 -22.57
N ASP A 99 11.21 6.18 -23.62
CA ASP A 99 10.13 7.17 -23.57
C ASP A 99 8.74 6.55 -23.34
N THR A 100 8.60 5.25 -23.56
CA THR A 100 7.37 4.49 -23.29
C THR A 100 7.21 4.16 -21.80
N LEU A 101 8.27 4.34 -20.99
CA LEU A 101 8.30 4.05 -19.57
C LEU A 101 8.45 5.31 -18.70
N PRO A 102 8.14 5.22 -17.40
CA PRO A 102 8.48 6.30 -16.47
C PRO A 102 9.99 6.58 -16.45
N ILE A 103 10.37 7.77 -15.97
CA ILE A 103 11.78 8.18 -15.86
C ILE A 103 12.59 7.14 -15.07
N ARG A 104 13.84 6.89 -15.51
CA ARG A 104 14.77 5.91 -14.91
C ARG A 104 14.18 4.49 -14.85
N THR A 105 13.42 4.09 -15.87
CA THR A 105 12.86 2.75 -16.00
C THR A 105 13.15 2.20 -17.39
N THR A 106 13.70 0.99 -17.49
CA THR A 106 13.85 0.22 -18.74
C THR A 106 13.20 -1.15 -18.57
N TYR A 107 13.04 -1.92 -19.64
CA TYR A 107 12.62 -3.32 -19.50
C TYR A 107 13.82 -4.21 -19.16
N TYR A 108 13.57 -5.30 -18.43
CA TYR A 108 14.50 -6.43 -18.45
C TYR A 108 14.54 -7.04 -19.85
N THR A 109 15.73 -7.41 -20.33
CA THR A 109 15.84 -8.38 -21.42
C THR A 109 15.48 -9.78 -20.90
N ASP A 110 15.13 -10.70 -21.80
CA ASP A 110 14.83 -12.09 -21.41
C ASP A 110 16.04 -12.77 -20.75
N GLU A 111 17.26 -12.48 -21.22
CA GLU A 111 18.50 -12.97 -20.64
C GLU A 111 18.70 -12.44 -19.21
N GLU A 112 18.56 -11.13 -19.00
CA GLU A 112 18.69 -10.53 -17.67
C GLU A 112 17.66 -11.07 -16.68
N PHE A 113 16.41 -11.22 -17.13
CA PHE A 113 15.35 -11.74 -16.27
C PHE A 113 15.52 -13.22 -15.97
N SER A 114 16.04 -14.02 -16.91
CA SER A 114 16.32 -15.44 -16.69
C SER A 114 17.37 -15.67 -15.61
N GLY A 115 18.33 -14.74 -15.47
CA GLY A 115 19.40 -14.77 -14.47
C GLY A 115 19.06 -14.06 -13.15
N ILE A 116 17.84 -13.53 -12.97
CA ILE A 116 17.51 -12.70 -11.80
C ILE A 116 17.46 -13.49 -10.49
N ALA A 117 17.24 -14.82 -10.55
CA ALA A 117 17.13 -15.67 -9.38
C ALA A 117 18.40 -15.61 -8.51
N SER A 118 18.23 -15.58 -7.19
CA SER A 118 19.35 -15.49 -6.24
C SER A 118 19.05 -16.29 -4.98
N LEU A 119 20.10 -16.87 -4.40
CA LEU A 119 20.07 -17.56 -3.11
C LEU A 119 20.59 -16.67 -1.96
N ASP A 120 20.85 -15.39 -2.21
CA ASP A 120 21.20 -14.46 -1.14
C ASP A 120 20.03 -14.29 -0.15
N SER A 121 20.35 -13.76 1.03
CA SER A 121 19.40 -13.55 2.14
C SER A 121 19.08 -12.08 2.38
N ARG A 122 19.32 -11.19 1.40
CA ARG A 122 19.02 -9.76 1.57
C ARG A 122 17.50 -9.58 1.72
N PRO A 123 17.03 -8.74 2.66
CA PRO A 123 15.61 -8.48 2.79
C PRO A 123 15.08 -7.82 1.52
N MET A 124 13.87 -8.18 1.11
CA MET A 124 13.22 -7.61 -0.06
C MET A 124 11.91 -6.91 0.31
N LEU A 125 11.76 -5.67 -0.15
CA LEU A 125 10.58 -4.86 0.06
C LEU A 125 9.66 -4.86 -1.18
N VAL A 126 8.44 -5.34 -1.00
CA VAL A 126 7.37 -5.28 -2.00
C VAL A 126 6.54 -4.02 -1.77
N THR A 127 6.54 -3.12 -2.73
CA THR A 127 5.94 -1.78 -2.62
C THR A 127 4.69 -1.64 -3.49
N LEU A 128 3.61 -1.10 -2.92
CA LEU A 128 2.37 -0.77 -3.63
C LEU A 128 2.12 0.75 -3.60
N HIS A 129 1.91 1.33 -4.78
CA HIS A 129 1.61 2.76 -4.95
C HIS A 129 0.12 3.07 -4.78
N GLY A 130 -0.21 4.36 -4.70
CA GLY A 130 -1.58 4.88 -4.53
C GLY A 130 -2.43 4.92 -5.80
N LEU A 131 -3.52 5.69 -5.77
CA LEU A 131 -4.42 5.81 -6.92
C LEU A 131 -3.72 6.49 -8.11
N SER A 132 -3.68 5.80 -9.24
CA SER A 132 -3.16 6.26 -10.55
C SER A 132 -1.66 6.60 -10.57
N GLY A 133 -0.88 6.08 -9.61
CA GLY A 133 0.56 6.34 -9.48
C GLY A 133 1.46 5.30 -10.15
N GLY A 134 2.63 5.05 -9.56
CA GLY A 134 3.56 4.01 -10.00
C GLY A 134 4.89 4.06 -9.24
N SER A 135 5.87 3.31 -9.71
CA SER A 135 7.27 3.31 -9.21
C SER A 135 7.96 4.69 -9.22
N TYR A 136 7.45 5.63 -10.03
CA TYR A 136 7.99 6.98 -10.14
C TYR A 136 7.60 7.90 -8.98
N GLU A 137 6.63 7.51 -8.15
CA GLU A 137 6.07 8.32 -7.07
C GLU A 137 7.12 8.70 -6.01
N ILE A 138 7.13 9.97 -5.62
CA ILE A 138 8.17 10.52 -4.74
C ILE A 138 8.04 9.98 -3.32
N TYR A 139 6.82 9.89 -2.79
CA TYR A 139 6.59 9.45 -1.40
C TYR A 139 7.16 8.04 -1.13
N LEU A 140 7.11 7.15 -2.12
CA LEU A 140 7.66 5.80 -1.98
C LEU A 140 9.17 5.79 -2.21
N LYS A 141 9.70 6.62 -3.12
CA LYS A 141 11.15 6.75 -3.33
C LYS A 141 11.88 7.26 -2.08
N HIS A 142 11.25 8.12 -1.28
CA HIS A 142 11.81 8.55 0.00
C HIS A 142 11.95 7.41 1.03
N VAL A 143 11.21 6.31 0.88
CA VAL A 143 11.40 5.09 1.69
C VAL A 143 12.41 4.15 1.02
N LEU A 144 12.33 3.98 -0.30
CA LEU A 144 13.20 3.05 -1.03
C LEU A 144 14.66 3.46 -0.98
N GLU A 145 14.98 4.75 -1.20
CA GLU A 145 16.35 5.24 -1.31
C GLU A 145 17.25 4.88 -0.13
N PRO A 146 16.88 5.16 1.14
CA PRO A 146 17.75 4.80 2.26
C PRO A 146 17.87 3.28 2.49
N LEU A 147 16.92 2.47 2.00
CA LEU A 147 16.96 1.01 2.15
C LEU A 147 17.85 0.34 1.10
N VAL A 148 17.70 0.73 -0.17
CA VAL A 148 18.45 0.14 -1.29
C VAL A 148 19.84 0.76 -1.44
N GLY A 149 20.01 2.01 -1.00
CA GLY A 149 21.28 2.73 -0.97
C GLY A 149 22.16 2.41 0.25
N ALA A 150 21.69 1.60 1.21
CA ALA A 150 22.47 1.21 2.38
C ALA A 150 23.72 0.39 2.04
N ASP A 151 24.62 0.24 3.01
CA ASP A 151 25.83 -0.57 2.87
C ASP A 151 25.53 -2.05 2.65
N HIS A 152 26.52 -2.83 2.19
CA HIS A 152 26.31 -4.24 1.84
C HIS A 152 25.69 -5.09 2.96
N ALA A 153 25.95 -4.76 4.24
CA ALA A 153 25.43 -5.49 5.38
C ALA A 153 23.93 -5.23 5.64
N SER A 154 23.43 -4.04 5.30
CA SER A 154 22.04 -3.62 5.55
C SER A 154 21.25 -3.34 4.27
N LYS A 155 21.80 -3.67 3.10
CA LYS A 155 21.23 -3.38 1.78
C LYS A 155 19.99 -4.22 1.50
N TRP A 156 18.92 -3.53 1.11
CA TRP A 156 17.66 -4.13 0.68
C TRP A 156 17.61 -4.33 -0.83
N GLU A 157 16.81 -5.30 -1.23
CA GLU A 157 16.23 -5.36 -2.56
C GLU A 157 14.80 -4.83 -2.53
N ALA A 158 14.30 -4.34 -3.64
CA ALA A 158 12.92 -3.85 -3.68
C ALA A 158 12.30 -3.97 -5.05
N CYS A 159 10.98 -4.09 -5.06
CA CYS A 159 10.17 -3.99 -6.28
C CYS A 159 8.90 -3.19 -6.01
N VAL A 160 8.39 -2.52 -7.05
CA VAL A 160 7.11 -1.81 -7.03
C VAL A 160 6.15 -2.54 -7.95
N ILE A 161 5.01 -2.97 -7.42
CA ILE A 161 3.93 -3.55 -8.21
C ILE A 161 3.12 -2.40 -8.79
N ASN A 162 3.16 -2.24 -10.11
CA ASN A 162 2.38 -1.23 -10.80
C ASN A 162 1.00 -1.79 -11.16
N SER A 163 -0.01 -1.26 -10.47
CA SER A 163 -1.42 -1.45 -10.81
C SER A 163 -1.71 -1.37 -12.31
N ARG A 164 -2.63 -2.21 -12.79
CA ARG A 164 -3.00 -2.32 -14.20
C ARG A 164 -3.40 -0.97 -14.80
N GLY A 165 -2.75 -0.61 -15.90
CA GLY A 165 -2.96 0.65 -16.62
C GLY A 165 -2.12 1.81 -16.12
N CYS A 166 -1.47 1.69 -14.96
CA CYS A 166 -0.65 2.72 -14.35
C CYS A 166 0.82 2.64 -14.79
N ALA A 167 1.62 3.66 -14.44
CA ALA A 167 3.05 3.70 -14.77
C ALA A 167 3.37 3.45 -16.25
N LYS A 168 2.53 3.97 -17.16
CA LYS A 168 2.58 3.76 -18.61
C LYS A 168 2.46 2.30 -19.08
N HIS A 169 2.06 1.37 -18.20
CA HIS A 169 1.70 0.01 -18.59
C HIS A 169 0.35 0.02 -19.34
N LYS A 170 0.29 -0.64 -20.49
CA LYS A 170 -0.97 -0.82 -21.25
C LYS A 170 -1.67 -2.08 -20.79
N ILE A 171 -2.95 -1.96 -20.42
CA ILE A 171 -3.72 -3.14 -20.04
C ILE A 171 -3.92 -4.07 -21.23
N THR A 172 -3.98 -5.38 -20.96
CA THR A 172 -4.31 -6.41 -21.96
C THR A 172 -5.67 -7.07 -21.72
N SER A 173 -6.36 -6.68 -20.65
CA SER A 173 -7.75 -7.06 -20.38
C SER A 173 -8.67 -5.85 -20.25
N SER A 174 -9.98 -6.09 -20.19
CA SER A 174 -11.01 -5.06 -20.09
C SER A 174 -11.25 -4.56 -18.67
N VAL A 175 -10.37 -4.93 -17.74
CA VAL A 175 -10.49 -4.67 -16.31
C VAL A 175 -9.22 -3.97 -15.82
N LEU A 176 -9.40 -2.83 -15.15
CA LEU A 176 -8.31 -2.09 -14.48
C LEU A 176 -7.97 -2.77 -13.13
N TYR A 177 -7.49 -1.99 -12.18
CA TYR A 177 -7.37 -2.36 -10.77
C TYR A 177 -8.39 -1.58 -9.94
N ASN A 178 -8.64 -2.04 -8.72
CA ASN A 178 -9.50 -1.38 -7.76
C ASN A 178 -8.95 -1.59 -6.33
N ALA A 179 -9.64 -1.09 -5.31
CA ALA A 179 -9.20 -1.19 -3.92
C ALA A 179 -9.14 -2.64 -3.37
N ARG A 180 -9.76 -3.60 -4.08
CA ARG A 180 -9.86 -5.03 -3.77
C ARG A 180 -8.81 -5.87 -4.52
N ALA A 181 -7.93 -5.24 -5.30
CA ALA A 181 -7.07 -5.88 -6.27
C ALA A 181 -5.85 -6.63 -5.71
N THR A 182 -6.09 -7.73 -4.99
CA THR A 182 -5.05 -8.50 -4.30
C THR A 182 -4.35 -9.55 -5.17
N TRP A 183 -4.91 -9.95 -6.31
CA TRP A 183 -4.41 -11.09 -7.12
C TRP A 183 -3.03 -10.83 -7.76
N ASP A 184 -2.77 -9.63 -8.31
CA ASP A 184 -1.48 -9.30 -8.90
C ASP A 184 -0.39 -9.25 -7.81
N THR A 185 -0.75 -8.73 -6.64
CA THR A 185 0.11 -8.76 -5.44
C THR A 185 0.40 -10.19 -4.99
N ARG A 186 -0.62 -11.04 -4.89
CA ARG A 186 -0.50 -12.45 -4.53
C ARG A 186 0.42 -13.21 -5.48
N GLN A 187 0.20 -13.07 -6.79
CA GLN A 187 1.03 -13.75 -7.79
C GLN A 187 2.47 -13.25 -7.76
N THR A 188 2.67 -11.93 -7.62
CA THR A 188 4.03 -11.36 -7.49
C THR A 188 4.75 -11.93 -6.27
N ILE A 189 4.10 -11.93 -5.10
CA ILE A 189 4.72 -12.43 -3.87
C ILE A 189 5.01 -13.93 -3.95
N ALA A 190 4.10 -14.73 -4.52
CA ALA A 190 4.32 -16.15 -4.75
C ALA A 190 5.51 -16.38 -5.69
N TRP A 191 5.61 -15.62 -6.78
CA TRP A 191 6.75 -15.65 -7.69
C TRP A 191 8.05 -15.26 -6.98
N LEU A 192 8.05 -14.19 -6.18
CA LEU A 192 9.22 -13.74 -5.41
C LEU A 192 9.70 -14.80 -4.42
N ARG A 193 8.80 -15.48 -3.70
CA ARG A 193 9.16 -16.57 -2.78
C ARG A 193 9.84 -17.73 -3.51
N LYS A 194 9.39 -18.06 -4.73
CA LYS A 194 9.99 -19.12 -5.54
C LYS A 194 11.35 -18.71 -6.10
N THR A 195 11.47 -17.47 -6.60
CA THR A 195 12.68 -16.96 -7.25
C THR A 195 13.78 -16.58 -6.26
N PHE A 196 13.41 -16.17 -5.05
CA PHE A 196 14.32 -15.71 -3.99
C PHE A 196 14.02 -16.42 -2.66
N PRO A 197 14.27 -17.73 -2.54
CA PRO A 197 13.79 -18.53 -1.42
C PRO A 197 14.34 -18.08 -0.04
N ASN A 198 15.55 -17.54 -0.01
CA ASN A 198 16.24 -17.14 1.22
C ASN A 198 16.00 -15.69 1.63
N ARG A 199 15.43 -14.85 0.74
CA ARG A 199 15.16 -13.43 1.05
C ARG A 199 13.92 -13.33 1.94
N PRO A 200 13.98 -12.75 3.15
CA PRO A 200 12.77 -12.41 3.87
C PRO A 200 12.01 -11.30 3.11
N LEU A 201 10.71 -11.48 2.91
CA LEU A 201 9.87 -10.52 2.19
C LEU A 201 9.13 -9.61 3.16
N PHE A 202 9.04 -8.32 2.82
CA PHE A 202 8.32 -7.30 3.56
C PHE A 202 7.37 -6.55 2.63
N GLY A 203 6.30 -6.00 3.19
CA GLY A 203 5.34 -5.20 2.43
C GLY A 203 5.37 -3.72 2.82
N ILE A 204 5.21 -2.83 1.85
CA ILE A 204 4.82 -1.44 2.12
C ILE A 204 3.76 -0.98 1.12
N GLY A 205 2.72 -0.32 1.62
CA GLY A 205 1.65 0.22 0.80
C GLY A 205 1.36 1.69 1.11
N PHE A 206 0.93 2.44 0.10
CA PHE A 206 0.58 3.85 0.23
C PHE A 206 -0.82 4.10 -0.32
N SER A 207 -1.66 4.82 0.44
CA SER A 207 -3.03 5.18 0.01
C SER A 207 -3.81 3.94 -0.48
N LEU A 208 -4.30 3.93 -1.72
CA LEU A 208 -5.01 2.77 -2.27
C LEU A 208 -4.17 1.48 -2.24
N GLY A 209 -2.86 1.56 -2.45
CA GLY A 209 -1.94 0.42 -2.33
C GLY A 209 -1.79 -0.09 -0.90
N ALA A 210 -1.93 0.77 0.10
CA ALA A 210 -2.02 0.35 1.50
C ALA A 210 -3.29 -0.47 1.77
N ASN A 211 -4.42 -0.04 1.21
CA ASN A 211 -5.68 -0.78 1.34
C ASN A 211 -5.60 -2.15 0.67
N ILE A 212 -5.06 -2.23 -0.55
CA ILE A 212 -4.83 -3.48 -1.28
C ILE A 212 -3.89 -4.40 -0.50
N LEU A 213 -2.75 -3.89 -0.02
CA LEU A 213 -1.79 -4.68 0.75
C LEU A 213 -2.41 -5.23 2.05
N THR A 214 -3.22 -4.43 2.74
CA THR A 214 -3.91 -4.85 3.96
C THR A 214 -4.89 -5.98 3.68
N ASN A 215 -5.71 -5.86 2.63
CA ASN A 215 -6.64 -6.92 2.21
C ASN A 215 -5.90 -8.20 1.81
N TYR A 216 -4.78 -8.09 1.07
CA TYR A 216 -3.95 -9.23 0.72
C TYR A 216 -3.42 -9.94 1.98
N ILE A 217 -2.80 -9.21 2.91
CA ILE A 217 -2.25 -9.80 4.15
C ILE A 217 -3.36 -10.48 4.97
N ALA A 218 -4.53 -9.85 5.05
CA ALA A 218 -5.68 -10.39 5.74
C ALA A 218 -6.24 -11.67 5.08
N GLU A 219 -6.28 -11.73 3.75
CA GLU A 219 -6.70 -12.93 3.00
C GLU A 219 -5.77 -14.11 3.24
N GLU A 220 -4.46 -13.86 3.24
CA GLU A 220 -3.49 -14.91 3.50
C GLU A 220 -3.49 -15.33 4.98
N GLY A 221 -3.77 -14.40 5.90
CA GLY A 221 -3.81 -14.67 7.34
C GLY A 221 -2.53 -15.35 7.81
N ASP A 222 -2.66 -16.53 8.43
CA ASP A 222 -1.52 -17.32 8.91
C ASP A 222 -0.62 -17.85 7.77
N ALA A 223 -1.12 -17.92 6.54
CA ALA A 223 -0.33 -18.31 5.37
C ALA A 223 0.45 -17.15 4.75
N CYS A 224 0.32 -15.92 5.30
CA CYS A 224 1.03 -14.77 4.77
C CYS A 224 2.55 -14.95 4.89
N VAL A 225 3.24 -14.93 3.75
CA VAL A 225 4.69 -15.14 3.67
C VAL A 225 5.51 -13.88 3.95
N LEU A 226 4.86 -12.71 4.07
CA LEU A 226 5.52 -11.46 4.43
C LEU A 226 5.86 -11.47 5.93
N LYS A 227 7.04 -10.97 6.29
CA LYS A 227 7.55 -11.00 7.67
C LYS A 227 7.11 -9.81 8.50
N ALA A 228 6.87 -8.67 7.85
CA ALA A 228 6.19 -7.51 8.42
C ALA A 228 5.67 -6.61 7.28
N ALA A 229 4.76 -5.70 7.61
CA ALA A 229 4.26 -4.72 6.66
C ALA A 229 4.09 -3.32 7.26
N VAL A 230 4.24 -2.31 6.41
CA VAL A 230 3.95 -0.91 6.75
C VAL A 230 2.87 -0.37 5.80
N VAL A 231 1.91 0.39 6.31
CA VAL A 231 0.91 1.08 5.49
C VAL A 231 0.82 2.55 5.83
N CYS A 232 0.80 3.40 4.80
CA CYS A 232 0.81 4.86 4.95
C CYS A 232 -0.43 5.50 4.31
N SER A 233 -1.11 6.39 5.03
CA SER A 233 -2.36 7.06 4.62
C SER A 233 -3.40 6.08 4.06
N ASN A 234 -3.57 4.91 4.70
CA ASN A 234 -4.52 3.88 4.26
C ASN A 234 -5.97 4.42 4.35
N PRO A 235 -6.77 4.40 3.25
CA PRO A 235 -8.19 4.71 3.29
C PRO A 235 -9.00 3.50 3.77
N TRP A 236 -8.92 3.23 5.07
CA TRP A 236 -9.46 2.02 5.73
C TRP A 236 -10.93 1.70 5.44
N ASN A 237 -11.79 2.71 5.54
CA ASN A 237 -13.22 2.61 5.26
C ASN A 237 -13.55 3.47 4.03
N LEU A 238 -13.69 2.82 2.87
CA LEU A 238 -13.92 3.49 1.59
C LEU A 238 -15.31 4.09 1.48
N ASP A 239 -16.31 3.51 2.15
CA ASP A 239 -17.70 4.00 2.10
C ASP A 239 -17.80 5.30 2.90
N ALA A 240 -17.32 5.27 4.15
CA ALA A 240 -17.21 6.47 4.99
C ALA A 240 -16.30 7.53 4.36
N GLY A 241 -15.16 7.13 3.79
CA GLY A 241 -14.23 8.03 3.11
C GLY A 241 -14.83 8.69 1.87
N SER A 242 -15.61 7.94 1.07
CA SER A 242 -16.33 8.49 -0.09
C SER A 242 -17.38 9.52 0.34
N LEU A 243 -18.12 9.25 1.42
CA LEU A 243 -19.05 10.23 2.00
C LEU A 243 -18.30 11.46 2.54
N ALA A 244 -17.19 11.26 3.26
CA ALA A 244 -16.38 12.34 3.81
C ALA A 244 -15.87 13.30 2.72
N LEU A 245 -15.37 12.76 1.60
CA LEU A 245 -14.99 13.53 0.43
C LEU A 245 -16.15 14.34 -0.14
N GLN A 246 -17.38 13.85 -0.07
CA GLN A 246 -18.54 14.57 -0.61
C GLN A 246 -19.10 15.65 0.32
N ARG A 247 -18.78 15.60 1.62
CA ARG A 247 -19.35 16.51 2.64
C ARG A 247 -18.88 17.96 2.50
N THR A 248 -17.63 18.16 2.11
CA THR A 248 -17.03 19.51 2.05
C THR A 248 -16.82 19.95 0.61
N TRP A 249 -16.83 21.27 0.38
CA TRP A 249 -16.55 21.82 -0.94
C TRP A 249 -15.16 21.44 -1.45
N LEU A 250 -14.12 21.54 -0.61
CA LEU A 250 -12.76 21.10 -0.96
C LEU A 250 -12.71 19.59 -1.23
N GLY A 251 -13.34 18.77 -0.38
CA GLY A 251 -13.48 17.34 -0.59
C GLY A 251 -14.04 17.01 -1.98
N ARG A 252 -15.17 17.63 -2.33
CA ARG A 252 -15.95 17.27 -3.51
C ARG A 252 -15.38 17.91 -4.78
N GLU A 253 -15.19 19.23 -4.78
CA GLU A 253 -14.84 19.99 -5.98
C GLU A 253 -13.34 20.04 -6.26
N VAL A 254 -12.50 19.71 -5.28
CA VAL A 254 -11.05 19.59 -5.48
C VAL A 254 -10.65 18.13 -5.49
N TYR A 255 -10.67 17.43 -4.35
CA TYR A 255 -10.08 16.09 -4.27
C TYR A 255 -10.83 15.03 -5.08
N SER A 256 -12.13 14.85 -4.83
CA SER A 256 -12.96 13.84 -5.51
C SER A 256 -13.02 14.09 -7.02
N LYS A 257 -13.12 15.35 -7.44
CA LYS A 257 -13.11 15.76 -8.84
C LYS A 257 -11.76 15.52 -9.53
N THR A 258 -10.65 15.85 -8.88
CA THR A 258 -9.31 15.57 -9.41
C THR A 258 -9.07 14.07 -9.54
N MET A 259 -9.41 13.28 -8.52
CA MET A 259 -9.30 11.82 -8.58
C MET A 259 -10.17 11.22 -9.69
N GLY A 260 -11.42 11.65 -9.80
CA GLY A 260 -12.34 11.24 -10.87
C GLY A 260 -11.78 11.59 -12.27
N SER A 261 -11.24 12.80 -12.44
CA SER A 261 -10.62 13.24 -13.70
C SER A 261 -9.38 12.43 -14.06
N ASN A 262 -8.51 12.12 -13.08
CA ASN A 262 -7.33 11.28 -13.31
C ASN A 262 -7.73 9.87 -13.73
N MET A 263 -8.73 9.28 -13.08
CA MET A 263 -9.23 7.95 -13.42
C MET A 263 -9.96 7.92 -14.77
N LYS A 264 -10.69 8.97 -15.12
CA LYS A 264 -11.27 9.16 -16.45
C LYS A 264 -10.18 9.16 -17.53
N ARG A 265 -9.13 9.97 -17.35
CA ARG A 265 -7.98 10.00 -18.27
C ARG A 265 -7.31 8.64 -18.39
N LEU A 266 -7.18 7.91 -17.28
CA LEU A 266 -6.63 6.56 -17.29
C LEU A 266 -7.47 5.62 -18.16
N VAL A 267 -8.80 5.65 -18.02
CA VAL A 267 -9.71 4.85 -18.87
C VAL A 267 -9.64 5.26 -20.34
N GLU A 268 -9.58 6.56 -20.63
CA GLU A 268 -9.44 7.05 -22.02
C GLU A 268 -8.14 6.55 -22.68
N LEU A 269 -7.03 6.50 -21.94
CA LEU A 269 -5.76 5.95 -22.44
C LEU A 269 -5.85 4.47 -22.81
N HIS A 270 -6.78 3.73 -22.19
CA HIS A 270 -6.98 2.29 -22.39
C HIS A 270 -8.32 1.97 -23.06
N HIS A 271 -8.92 2.94 -23.75
CA HIS A 271 -10.25 2.84 -24.38
C HIS A 271 -10.49 1.51 -25.08
N ASP A 272 -9.59 1.11 -25.99
CA ASP A 272 -9.76 -0.05 -26.86
C ASP A 272 -9.88 -1.38 -26.11
N GLN A 273 -9.33 -1.47 -24.91
CA GLN A 273 -9.47 -2.67 -24.07
C GLN A 273 -10.71 -2.57 -23.17
N ILE A 274 -10.99 -1.39 -22.62
CA ILE A 274 -12.13 -1.16 -21.73
C ILE A 274 -13.47 -1.39 -22.46
N ILE A 275 -13.61 -0.93 -23.70
CA ILE A 275 -14.84 -1.09 -24.48
C ILE A 275 -15.17 -2.55 -24.83
N LYS A 276 -14.21 -3.48 -24.67
CA LYS A 276 -14.45 -4.91 -24.86
C LYS A 276 -15.33 -5.49 -23.75
N ASN A 277 -15.50 -4.79 -22.62
CA ASN A 277 -16.46 -5.18 -21.61
C ASN A 277 -17.86 -4.63 -21.97
N PRO A 278 -18.83 -5.48 -22.35
CA PRO A 278 -20.15 -5.03 -22.78
C PRO A 278 -20.98 -4.40 -21.66
N LYS A 279 -20.57 -4.55 -20.39
CA LYS A 279 -21.24 -3.93 -19.25
C LYS A 279 -20.85 -2.46 -19.05
N ILE A 280 -19.80 -2.00 -19.73
CA ILE A 280 -19.25 -0.66 -19.60
C ILE A 280 -19.84 0.23 -20.70
N ASP A 281 -20.53 1.30 -20.28
CA ASP A 281 -21.09 2.32 -21.16
C ASP A 281 -20.12 3.50 -21.28
N PHE A 282 -19.37 3.56 -22.38
CA PHE A 282 -18.29 4.54 -22.51
C PHE A 282 -18.76 6.00 -22.56
N ASP A 283 -19.98 6.25 -23.03
CA ASP A 283 -20.51 7.61 -23.07
C ASP A 283 -20.86 8.13 -21.67
N LYS A 284 -21.25 7.25 -20.74
CA LYS A 284 -21.38 7.61 -19.32
C LYS A 284 -20.03 7.95 -18.69
N ILE A 285 -18.96 7.24 -19.05
CA ILE A 285 -17.60 7.52 -18.56
C ILE A 285 -17.14 8.92 -18.98
N ARG A 286 -17.43 9.31 -20.22
CA ARG A 286 -17.10 10.66 -20.72
C ARG A 286 -17.80 11.78 -19.95
N ASN A 287 -18.86 11.48 -19.22
CA ASN A 287 -19.62 12.44 -18.43
C ASN A 287 -19.31 12.40 -16.92
N ILE A 288 -18.42 11.51 -16.45
CA ILE A 288 -18.05 11.47 -15.04
C ILE A 288 -17.26 12.71 -14.65
N THR A 289 -17.52 13.20 -13.45
CA THR A 289 -16.85 14.31 -12.81
C THR A 289 -16.14 13.88 -11.54
N TYR A 290 -16.78 13.01 -10.74
CA TYR A 290 -16.30 12.66 -9.40
C TYR A 290 -15.87 11.19 -9.30
N LEU A 291 -15.01 10.88 -8.31
CA LEU A 291 -14.49 9.53 -8.10
C LEU A 291 -15.59 8.47 -7.88
N HIS A 292 -16.63 8.79 -7.11
CA HIS A 292 -17.72 7.84 -6.87
C HIS A 292 -18.55 7.52 -8.12
N GLU A 293 -18.60 8.45 -9.08
CA GLU A 293 -19.24 8.21 -10.38
C GLU A 293 -18.37 7.29 -11.23
N PHE A 294 -17.04 7.50 -11.22
CA PHE A 294 -16.09 6.56 -11.83
C PHE A 294 -16.27 5.15 -11.27
N ASP A 295 -16.33 5.01 -9.95
CA ASP A 295 -16.51 3.70 -9.31
C ASP A 295 -17.86 3.08 -9.70
N ARG A 296 -18.94 3.87 -9.76
CA ARG A 296 -20.26 3.38 -10.20
C ARG A 296 -20.28 2.94 -11.68
N GLN A 297 -19.65 3.70 -12.58
CA GLN A 297 -19.75 3.45 -14.03
C GLN A 297 -18.68 2.48 -14.55
N ILE A 298 -17.56 2.34 -13.85
CA ILE A 298 -16.43 1.48 -14.24
C ILE A 298 -16.31 0.32 -13.28
N GLN A 299 -16.00 0.59 -12.00
CA GLN A 299 -15.63 -0.47 -11.08
C GLN A 299 -16.82 -1.39 -10.80
N GLY A 300 -18.02 -0.84 -10.63
CA GLY A 300 -19.23 -1.64 -10.46
C GLY A 300 -19.42 -2.64 -11.60
N PRO A 301 -19.61 -2.18 -12.85
CA PRO A 301 -19.82 -3.05 -14.00
C PRO A 301 -18.65 -3.99 -14.32
N ALA A 302 -17.41 -3.50 -14.23
CA ALA A 302 -16.23 -4.28 -14.56
C ALA A 302 -16.03 -5.46 -13.61
N TRP A 303 -16.32 -5.23 -12.32
CA TRP A 303 -16.13 -6.22 -11.26
C TRP A 303 -17.41 -6.93 -10.86
N GLY A 304 -18.57 -6.57 -11.43
CA GLY A 304 -19.85 -7.19 -11.09
C GLY A 304 -20.46 -6.72 -9.77
N TYR A 305 -20.02 -5.60 -9.19
CA TYR A 305 -20.72 -5.03 -8.04
C TYR A 305 -22.06 -4.40 -8.47
N PRO A 306 -23.14 -4.64 -7.71
CA PRO A 306 -24.45 -4.08 -8.03
C PRO A 306 -24.55 -2.56 -7.77
N THR A 307 -23.71 -2.03 -6.86
CA THR A 307 -23.64 -0.60 -6.53
C THR A 307 -22.22 -0.22 -6.12
N GLU A 308 -21.85 1.06 -6.22
CA GLU A 308 -20.57 1.55 -5.70
C GLU A 308 -20.44 1.36 -4.19
N GLY A 309 -21.56 1.44 -3.44
CA GLY A 309 -21.54 1.15 -2.00
C GLY A 309 -21.23 -0.32 -1.69
N ALA A 310 -21.73 -1.26 -2.52
CA ALA A 310 -21.35 -2.67 -2.38
C ALA A 310 -19.86 -2.88 -2.61
N TYR A 311 -19.30 -2.19 -3.63
CA TYR A 311 -17.86 -2.15 -3.86
C TYR A 311 -17.09 -1.57 -2.68
N TYR A 312 -17.49 -0.41 -2.16
CA TYR A 312 -16.78 0.22 -1.05
C TYR A 312 -16.76 -0.63 0.22
N ARG A 313 -17.89 -1.27 0.56
CA ARG A 313 -17.94 -2.18 1.71
C ARG A 313 -17.06 -3.42 1.51
N ASP A 314 -17.09 -4.04 0.33
CA ASP A 314 -16.26 -5.22 0.04
C ASP A 314 -14.77 -4.90 -0.07
N ALA A 315 -14.42 -3.72 -0.54
CA ALA A 315 -13.02 -3.36 -0.75
C ALA A 315 -12.37 -2.65 0.45
N SER A 316 -13.16 -2.18 1.42
CA SER A 316 -12.64 -1.59 2.66
C SER A 316 -11.81 -2.61 3.46
N SER A 317 -10.73 -2.11 4.08
CA SER A 317 -9.77 -2.90 4.86
C SER A 317 -9.97 -2.83 6.38
N THR A 318 -10.97 -2.08 6.87
CA THR A 318 -11.31 -2.00 8.31
C THR A 318 -11.52 -3.38 8.93
N ASP A 319 -12.45 -4.19 8.40
CA ASP A 319 -12.69 -5.53 8.96
C ASP A 319 -11.55 -6.49 8.62
N SER A 320 -10.94 -6.34 7.45
CA SER A 320 -9.84 -7.18 6.99
C SER A 320 -8.66 -7.14 7.96
N LEU A 321 -8.42 -5.98 8.58
CA LEU A 321 -7.41 -5.81 9.63
C LEU A 321 -7.51 -6.86 10.73
N LEU A 322 -8.70 -7.36 11.08
CA LEU A 322 -8.89 -8.37 12.12
C LEU A 322 -8.30 -9.75 11.76
N ALA A 323 -8.04 -10.02 10.48
CA ALA A 323 -7.40 -11.25 10.00
C ALA A 323 -5.89 -11.10 9.75
N VAL A 324 -5.29 -9.94 9.97
CA VAL A 324 -3.84 -9.76 9.83
C VAL A 324 -3.10 -10.57 10.90
N LYS A 325 -2.10 -11.36 10.49
CA LYS A 325 -1.34 -12.29 11.35
C LYS A 325 0.19 -12.09 11.30
N ILE A 326 0.63 -10.92 10.86
CA ILE A 326 2.05 -10.54 10.79
C ILE A 326 2.24 -9.16 11.42
N PRO A 327 3.43 -8.83 11.97
CA PRO A 327 3.74 -7.48 12.46
C PRO A 327 3.35 -6.40 11.44
N PHE A 328 2.43 -5.53 11.82
CA PHE A 328 1.79 -4.59 10.92
C PHE A 328 1.77 -3.19 11.52
N PHE A 329 2.45 -2.26 10.84
CA PHE A 329 2.60 -0.89 11.28
C PHE A 329 1.85 0.09 10.36
N ALA A 330 0.80 0.70 10.87
CA ALA A 330 0.00 1.68 10.15
C ALA A 330 0.38 3.11 10.55
N ILE A 331 0.45 4.02 9.57
CA ILE A 331 0.73 5.44 9.75
C ILE A 331 -0.34 6.26 9.02
N ASN A 332 -1.11 7.06 9.76
CA ASN A 332 -2.13 7.96 9.20
C ASN A 332 -2.04 9.35 9.86
N ALA A 333 -2.30 10.42 9.11
CA ALA A 333 -2.50 11.75 9.68
C ALA A 333 -3.98 11.96 10.00
N GLU A 334 -4.30 12.55 11.15
CA GLU A 334 -5.69 12.81 11.54
C GLU A 334 -6.33 13.94 10.73
N ASP A 335 -5.51 14.86 10.20
CA ASP A 335 -5.91 15.95 9.31
C ASP A 335 -5.87 15.59 7.81
N ASP A 336 -5.67 14.30 7.47
CA ASP A 336 -5.66 13.83 6.09
C ASP A 336 -7.02 14.11 5.42
N PRO A 337 -7.07 14.92 4.34
CA PRO A 337 -8.33 15.32 3.70
C PRO A 337 -8.94 14.23 2.81
N ILE A 338 -8.23 13.12 2.58
CA ILE A 338 -8.64 12.00 1.73
C ILE A 338 -8.90 10.75 2.58
N ALA A 339 -7.93 10.32 3.38
CA ALA A 339 -8.05 9.20 4.31
C ALA A 339 -8.37 9.72 5.72
N THR A 340 -9.56 10.31 5.87
CA THR A 340 -9.93 11.13 7.03
C THR A 340 -9.82 10.40 8.36
N GLY A 341 -9.50 11.15 9.42
CA GLY A 341 -9.34 10.63 10.78
C GLY A 341 -10.56 9.92 11.35
N GLU A 342 -11.77 10.25 10.88
CA GLU A 342 -13.02 9.58 11.27
C GLU A 342 -13.15 8.14 10.71
N CYS A 343 -12.36 7.79 9.69
CA CYS A 343 -12.37 6.47 9.06
C CYS A 343 -11.34 5.50 9.67
N LEU A 344 -10.57 5.94 10.69
CA LEU A 344 -9.48 5.13 11.26
C LEU A 344 -10.03 3.95 12.08
N PRO A 345 -9.49 2.73 11.89
CA PRO A 345 -10.01 1.49 12.47
C PRO A 345 -9.49 1.28 13.90
N ARG A 346 -9.66 2.29 14.77
CA ARG A 346 -9.03 2.30 16.10
C ARG A 346 -9.51 1.14 16.97
N GLU A 347 -10.76 0.74 16.83
CA GLU A 347 -11.33 -0.36 17.61
C GLU A 347 -10.83 -1.71 17.10
N GLU A 348 -10.70 -1.89 15.79
CA GLU A 348 -10.18 -3.11 15.18
C GLU A 348 -8.68 -3.28 15.49
N ILE A 349 -7.88 -2.20 15.46
CA ILE A 349 -6.47 -2.22 15.90
C ILE A 349 -6.37 -2.72 17.34
N LYS A 350 -7.23 -2.24 18.25
CA LYS A 350 -7.23 -2.67 19.67
C LYS A 350 -7.56 -4.15 19.85
N LYS A 351 -8.13 -4.83 18.85
CA LYS A 351 -8.48 -6.25 18.90
C LYS A 351 -7.44 -7.16 18.26
N ASN A 352 -6.52 -6.63 17.46
CA ASN A 352 -5.54 -7.45 16.76
C ASN A 352 -4.13 -7.28 17.37
N PRO A 353 -3.56 -8.33 18.03
CA PRO A 353 -2.23 -8.29 18.66
C PRO A 353 -1.09 -7.92 17.69
N TYR A 354 -1.29 -8.13 16.39
CA TYR A 354 -0.29 -7.92 15.34
C TYR A 354 -0.21 -6.50 14.81
N THR A 355 -1.03 -5.58 15.31
CA THR A 355 -1.24 -4.29 14.66
C THR A 355 -0.95 -3.12 15.60
N VAL A 356 -0.30 -2.10 15.06
CA VAL A 356 -0.11 -0.81 15.72
C VAL A 356 -0.42 0.30 14.73
N LEU A 357 -1.26 1.26 15.14
CA LEU A 357 -1.58 2.46 14.37
C LEU A 357 -0.92 3.68 15.01
N CYS A 358 0.08 4.25 14.33
CA CYS A 358 0.62 5.56 14.63
C CYS A 358 -0.22 6.64 13.93
N THR A 359 -0.77 7.57 14.71
CA THR A 359 -1.42 8.76 14.17
C THR A 359 -0.59 10.01 14.44
N THR A 360 -0.57 10.92 13.45
CA THR A 360 -0.05 12.27 13.65
C THR A 360 -1.20 13.28 13.59
N SER A 361 -1.18 14.31 14.44
CA SER A 361 -2.25 15.33 14.41
C SER A 361 -2.24 16.16 13.12
N LEU A 362 -1.07 16.30 12.50
CA LEU A 362 -0.86 16.96 11.21
C LEU A 362 -0.08 16.05 10.26
N GLY A 363 -0.29 16.19 8.97
CA GLY A 363 0.48 15.47 7.95
C GLY A 363 -0.12 15.52 6.55
N GLY A 364 -1.43 15.67 6.40
CA GLY A 364 -2.10 15.57 5.10
C GLY A 364 -1.96 14.20 4.43
N HIS A 365 -2.45 14.07 3.19
CA HIS A 365 -2.41 12.78 2.48
C HIS A 365 -1.04 12.52 1.88
N LEU A 366 -0.35 11.45 2.31
CA LEU A 366 0.97 11.05 1.83
C LEU A 366 2.05 12.14 1.89
N SER A 367 1.85 13.19 2.69
CA SER A 367 2.62 14.44 2.55
C SER A 367 3.71 14.56 3.61
N TRP A 368 3.35 14.82 4.87
CA TRP A 368 4.28 14.95 6.00
C TRP A 368 5.53 15.77 5.68
N PHE A 369 5.40 16.85 4.91
CA PHE A 369 6.53 17.63 4.46
C PHE A 369 7.19 18.36 5.62
N GLU A 370 8.50 18.19 5.72
CA GLU A 370 9.40 18.89 6.62
C GLU A 370 10.06 20.08 5.89
N ILE A 371 10.75 20.91 6.65
CA ILE A 371 11.64 21.93 6.06
C ILE A 371 12.68 21.22 5.19
N GLY A 372 12.91 21.73 3.97
CA GLY A 372 13.81 21.10 2.98
C GLY A 372 13.13 20.11 2.04
N GLY A 373 11.84 19.83 2.20
CA GLY A 373 11.06 19.01 1.25
C GLY A 373 11.16 17.51 1.47
N HIS A 374 11.86 17.07 2.53
CA HIS A 374 11.78 15.69 3.02
C HIS A 374 10.38 15.39 3.57
N ARG A 375 10.05 14.11 3.68
CA ARG A 375 8.76 13.65 4.21
C ARG A 375 9.00 12.83 5.47
N TRP A 376 8.38 13.22 6.57
CA TRP A 376 8.62 12.61 7.87
C TRP A 376 8.30 11.13 7.88
N HIS A 377 7.25 10.68 7.17
CA HIS A 377 6.79 9.28 7.17
C HIS A 377 7.85 8.28 6.73
N ALA A 378 8.85 8.72 5.95
CA ALA A 378 9.89 7.82 5.48
C ALA A 378 10.73 7.24 6.61
N ARG A 379 11.08 8.05 7.60
CA ARG A 379 11.91 7.62 8.74
C ARG A 379 11.25 6.51 9.59
N PRO A 380 10.00 6.65 10.09
CA PRO A 380 9.36 5.56 10.83
C PRO A 380 9.21 4.29 9.99
N CYS A 381 8.93 4.39 8.68
CA CYS A 381 8.87 3.22 7.80
C CYS A 381 10.23 2.50 7.74
N VAL A 382 11.30 3.24 7.42
CA VAL A 382 12.66 2.71 7.26
C VAL A 382 13.18 2.11 8.56
N ASN A 383 13.01 2.84 9.67
CA ASN A 383 13.44 2.39 10.99
C ASN A 383 12.73 1.09 11.40
N PHE A 384 11.41 1.02 11.21
CA PHE A 384 10.63 -0.18 11.52
C PHE A 384 11.08 -1.37 10.67
N LEU A 385 11.20 -1.18 9.35
CA LEU A 385 11.63 -2.23 8.43
C LEU A 385 13.04 -2.75 8.78
N ASN A 386 13.99 -1.86 9.05
CA ASN A 386 15.35 -2.24 9.45
C ASN A 386 15.37 -2.98 10.80
N LYS A 387 14.64 -2.51 11.81
CA LYS A 387 14.52 -3.21 13.10
C LYS A 387 13.95 -4.62 12.91
N MET A 388 12.87 -4.76 12.14
CA MET A 388 12.29 -6.07 11.85
C MET A 388 13.26 -6.99 11.09
N ALA A 389 13.94 -6.50 10.06
CA ALA A 389 14.84 -7.33 9.26
C ALA A 389 16.13 -7.72 10.01
N PHE A 390 16.72 -6.77 10.74
CA PHE A 390 18.08 -6.92 11.26
C PHE A 390 18.14 -7.19 12.76
N GLU A 391 17.18 -6.74 13.56
CA GLU A 391 17.18 -6.91 15.02
C GLU A 391 16.23 -8.03 15.49
N VAL A 392 15.14 -8.31 14.79
CA VAL A 392 14.14 -9.33 15.18
C VAL A 392 14.46 -10.71 14.60
N GLN A 393 14.22 -11.76 15.40
CA GLN A 393 14.32 -13.15 14.97
C GLN A 393 13.04 -13.57 14.23
N LEU A 394 13.01 -13.32 12.92
CA LEU A 394 11.83 -13.45 12.04
C LEU A 394 11.15 -14.83 12.00
N ASP A 395 11.87 -15.91 12.35
CA ASP A 395 11.31 -17.27 12.36
C ASP A 395 10.58 -17.61 13.66
N THR A 396 10.66 -16.73 14.66
CA THR A 396 9.93 -16.88 15.94
C THR A 396 8.59 -16.15 15.94
N ILE A 397 8.28 -15.44 14.86
CA ILE A 397 6.97 -14.83 14.63
C ILE A 397 6.01 -15.97 14.25
N VAL A 398 5.51 -16.66 15.27
CA VAL A 398 4.57 -17.77 15.16
C VAL A 398 3.21 -17.30 15.68
N PRO A 399 2.08 -17.77 15.10
CA PRO A 399 0.77 -17.43 15.63
C PRO A 399 0.63 -17.74 17.12
N PRO A 400 0.06 -16.82 17.94
CA PRO A 400 -0.24 -17.09 19.35
C PRO A 400 -1.07 -18.38 19.56
N ASP A 401 -1.79 -18.84 18.54
CA ASP A 401 -2.78 -19.91 18.65
C ASP A 401 -2.48 -21.16 17.80
N ALA A 402 -1.21 -21.47 17.51
CA ALA A 402 -0.86 -22.83 17.05
C ALA A 402 -1.07 -23.91 18.15
N HIS A 403 -1.49 -23.50 19.36
CA HIS A 403 -1.75 -24.35 20.52
C HIS A 403 -3.21 -24.42 20.98
N ASP A 404 -4.17 -23.84 20.27
CA ASP A 404 -5.58 -24.08 20.59
C ASP A 404 -5.99 -25.47 20.09
N SER A 405 -5.87 -26.43 20.99
CA SER A 405 -6.57 -27.71 20.99
C SER A 405 -8.00 -27.53 20.49
N ALA A 406 -8.48 -28.49 19.69
CA ALA A 406 -9.87 -28.59 19.25
C ALA A 406 -10.84 -28.17 20.37
N ASP A 407 -11.36 -26.95 20.29
CA ASP A 407 -12.35 -26.43 21.24
C ASP A 407 -13.62 -27.25 21.04
N LEU A 408 -13.89 -28.17 21.97
CA LEU A 408 -15.07 -29.04 22.00
C LEU A 408 -16.35 -28.27 22.43
N SER A 409 -16.28 -26.94 22.55
CA SER A 409 -17.45 -26.12 22.85
C SER A 409 -18.46 -26.15 21.69
N PRO A 410 -19.78 -26.05 21.98
CA PRO A 410 -20.82 -26.08 20.96
C PRO A 410 -20.60 -24.95 19.93
N PRO A 411 -20.97 -25.14 18.66
CA PRO A 411 -20.72 -24.17 17.60
C PRO A 411 -21.28 -22.80 17.98
N ARG A 412 -20.39 -21.86 18.25
CA ARG A 412 -20.74 -20.46 18.52
C ARG A 412 -20.75 -19.68 17.20
N PRO A 413 -21.58 -18.65 17.07
CA PRO A 413 -21.44 -17.68 16.00
C PRO A 413 -20.00 -17.14 15.97
N LYS A 414 -19.25 -17.42 14.90
CA LYS A 414 -17.88 -16.96 14.70
C LYS A 414 -17.89 -15.94 13.56
N PHE A 415 -17.56 -14.69 13.87
CA PHE A 415 -17.32 -13.68 12.85
C PHE A 415 -16.06 -14.05 12.05
N GLN A 416 -16.15 -14.05 10.73
CA GLN A 416 -15.01 -14.34 9.84
C GLN A 416 -14.84 -13.16 8.87
N PRO A 417 -13.91 -12.22 9.14
CA PRO A 417 -13.79 -10.96 8.38
C PRO A 417 -13.52 -11.16 6.88
N MET A 418 -12.86 -12.27 6.51
CA MET A 418 -12.39 -12.54 5.15
C MET A 418 -13.21 -13.58 4.37
N VAL A 419 -14.35 -14.05 4.89
CA VAL A 419 -15.26 -14.88 4.08
C VAL A 419 -16.12 -13.98 3.20
N ARG A 420 -15.46 -13.34 2.24
CA ARG A 420 -16.09 -12.58 1.15
C ARG A 420 -15.98 -13.44 -0.10
N LYS A 421 -16.79 -14.51 -0.18
CA LYS A 421 -16.76 -15.43 -1.34
C LYS A 421 -17.25 -14.71 -2.59
N TRP A 422 -16.32 -14.40 -3.49
CA TRP A 422 -16.60 -14.24 -4.91
C TRP A 422 -16.70 -15.66 -5.49
N THR A 423 -17.92 -16.12 -5.73
CA THR A 423 -18.19 -17.39 -6.43
C THR A 423 -18.27 -17.20 -7.91
#